data_AF-A0A3L8D1H9-F1
#
_entry.id   AF-A0A3L8D1H9-F1
#
_cell.length_a   1.000
_cell.length_b   1.000
_cell.length_c   1.000
_cell.angle_alpha   90.00
_cell.angle_beta   90.00
_cell.angle_gamma   90.00
#
_symmetry.space_group_name_H-M   'P 1'
#
loop_
_entity.id
_entity.type
_entity.pdbx_description
1 polymer ?
#
loop_
_entity_poly.entity_id
_entity_poly.type
_entity_poly.pdbx_seq_one_letter_code
_entity_poly.pdbx_strand_id
1 'polypeptide(L)' 'MTQNIYDDPEFFQGYSQMGRSLGGLDAAPEWPALQSLLPRMHGLKVVDLGCGYGW' A
#
# COMPACT_ATOMS: atom_id res chain seq x y z
N MET A 1 28.21 2.45 1.42
CA MET A 1 26.91 2.22 0.76
C MET A 1 25.95 3.26 1.29
N THR A 2 25.21 3.97 0.43
CA THR A 2 24.23 4.97 0.86
C THR A 2 23.04 4.24 1.50
N GLN A 3 22.67 4.63 2.71
CA GLN A 3 21.51 4.07 3.41
C GLN A 3 20.24 4.40 2.62
N ASN A 4 19.36 3.42 2.45
CA ASN A 4 18.07 3.64 1.82
C ASN A 4 17.17 4.46 2.75
N ILE A 5 16.60 5.56 2.24
CA ILE A 5 15.67 6.41 3.02
C ILE A 5 14.43 5.64 3.48
N TYR A 6 14.08 4.52 2.82
CA TYR A 6 12.96 3.67 3.23
C TYR A 6 13.23 2.88 4.51
N ASP A 7 14.50 2.77 4.94
CA ASP A 7 14.88 2.17 6.23
C ASP A 7 14.94 3.22 7.36
N ASP A 8 14.66 4.49 7.06
CA ASP A 8 14.64 5.58 8.04
C ASP A 8 13.29 5.64 8.79
N PRO A 9 13.28 5.50 10.13
CA PRO A 9 12.06 5.57 10.93
C PRO A 9 11.30 6.90 10.80
N GLU A 10 12.00 8.03 10.63
CA GLU A 10 11.38 9.35 10.50
C GLU A 10 10.67 9.47 9.16
N PHE A 11 11.30 8.97 8.10
CA PHE A 11 10.67 8.89 6.78
C PHE A 11 9.42 8.00 6.83
N PHE A 12 9.52 6.83 7.45
CA PHE A 12 8.39 5.92 7.61
C PHE A 12 7.25 6.57 8.42
N GLN A 13 7.58 7.31 9.48
CA GLN A 13 6.58 8.02 10.28
C GLN A 13 5.82 9.04 9.42
N GLY A 14 6.51 9.86 8.62
CA GLY A 14 5.84 10.80 7.72
C GLY A 14 4.99 10.10 6.65
N TYR A 15 5.52 9.05 6.04
CA TYR A 15 4.83 8.24 5.03
C TYR A 15 3.57 7.55 5.59
N SER A 16 3.60 7.11 6.86
CA SER A 16 2.47 6.48 7.53
C SER A 16 1.26 7.41 7.72
N GLN A 17 1.45 8.73 7.59
CA GLN A 17 0.38 9.72 7.73
C GLN A 17 -0.36 10.02 6.41
N MET A 18 0.06 9.41 5.29
CA MET A 18 -0.66 9.58 4.03
C MET A 18 -2.10 9.09 4.15
N GLY A 19 -3.02 9.76 3.45
CA GLY A 19 -4.46 9.45 3.51
C GLY A 19 -4.76 7.97 3.31
N ARG A 20 -4.10 7.33 2.33
CA ARG A 20 -4.21 5.89 2.11
C ARG A 20 -3.87 5.08 3.37
N SER A 21 -2.73 5.36 4.02
CA SER A 21 -2.25 4.64 5.22
C SER A 21 -3.21 4.72 6.40
N LEU A 22 -3.96 5.83 6.52
CA LEU A 22 -4.89 6.08 7.63
C LEU A 22 -6.33 5.67 7.31
N GLY A 23 -6.77 5.89 6.07
CA GLY A 23 -8.16 5.79 5.64
C GLY A 23 -8.47 4.58 4.75
N GLY A 24 -7.51 3.68 4.54
CA GLY A 24 -7.77 2.45 3.80
C GLY A 24 -7.92 2.64 2.29
N LEU A 25 -8.52 1.63 1.64
CA LEU A 25 -8.78 1.61 0.19
C LEU A 25 -9.62 2.80 -0.26
N ASP A 26 -10.52 3.27 0.60
CA ASP A 26 -11.39 4.43 0.34
C ASP A 26 -10.61 5.75 0.29
N ALA A 27 -9.47 5.83 0.98
CA ALA A 27 -8.57 6.98 0.96
C ALA A 27 -7.38 6.83 -0.01
N ALA A 28 -7.34 5.73 -0.77
CA ALA A 28 -6.36 5.47 -1.81
C ALA A 28 -6.95 5.85 -3.20
N PRO A 29 -6.63 7.04 -3.74
CA PRO A 29 -7.23 7.51 -5.00
C PRO A 29 -6.94 6.59 -6.21
N GLU A 30 -5.84 5.85 -6.16
CA GLU A 30 -5.44 4.87 -7.16
C GLU A 30 -6.24 3.55 -7.09
N TRP A 31 -6.88 3.26 -5.96
CA TRP A 31 -7.48 1.94 -5.72
C TRP A 31 -8.59 1.57 -6.71
N PRO A 32 -9.56 2.44 -7.06
CA PRO A 32 -10.60 2.08 -8.02
C PRO A 32 -10.02 1.72 -9.40
N ALA A 33 -8.96 2.42 -9.83
CA ALA A 33 -8.28 2.10 -11.07
C ALA A 33 -7.54 0.76 -10.98
N LEU A 34 -6.81 0.51 -9.90
CA LEU A 34 -6.11 -0.76 -9.68
C LEU A 34 -7.08 -1.94 -9.61
N GLN A 35 -8.16 -1.81 -8.85
CA GLN A 35 -9.21 -2.82 -8.69
C GLN A 35 -9.85 -3.19 -10.05
N SER A 36 -10.01 -2.21 -10.95
CA SER A 36 -10.58 -2.46 -12.29
C SER A 36 -9.70 -3.35 -13.19
N LEU A 37 -8.40 -3.44 -12.87
CA LEU A 37 -7.44 -4.27 -13.60
C LEU A 37 -7.34 -5.69 -13.02
N LEU A 38 -7.88 -5.92 -11.81
CA LEU A 38 -7.82 -7.21 -11.17
C LEU A 38 -8.78 -8.21 -11.83
N PRO A 39 -8.38 -9.48 -11.99
CA PRO A 39 -9.29 -10.53 -12.40
C PRO A 39 -10.29 -10.84 -11.28
N ARG A 40 -11.22 -11.76 -11.55
CA ARG A 40 -12.04 -12.35 -10.48
C ARG A 40 -11.13 -13.06 -9.47
N MET A 41 -11.07 -12.53 -8.25
CA MET A 41 -10.10 -12.98 -7.23
C MET A 41 -10.48 -14.29 -6.51
N HIS A 42 -11.74 -14.74 -6.63
CA HIS A 42 -12.23 -15.90 -5.90
C HIS A 42 -11.49 -17.19 -6.29
N GLY A 43 -10.94 -17.88 -5.29
CA GLY A 43 -10.23 -19.15 -5.47
C GLY A 43 -8.77 -19.02 -5.92
N LEU A 44 -8.25 -17.79 -6.06
CA LEU A 44 -6.85 -17.55 -6.39
C LEU A 44 -5.97 -17.60 -5.14
N LYS A 45 -4.72 -18.01 -5.30
CA LYS A 45 -3.66 -17.81 -4.31
C LYS A 45 -2.93 -16.50 -4.66
N VAL A 46 -2.97 -15.54 -3.77
CA VAL A 46 -2.46 -14.18 -4.02
C VAL A 46 -1.33 -13.88 -3.05
N VAL A 47 -0.32 -13.16 -3.55
CA VAL A 47 0.72 -12.53 -2.74
C VAL A 47 0.59 -11.02 -2.88
N ASP A 48 0.54 -10.32 -1.76
CA ASP A 48 0.56 -8.86 -1.70
C ASP A 48 1.91 -8.42 -1.11
N LEU A 49 2.72 -7.76 -1.94
CA LEU A 49 4.10 -7.39 -1.61
C LEU A 49 4.16 -5.90 -1.35
N GLY A 50 4.68 -5.53 -0.17
CA GLY A 50 4.67 -4.14 0.26
C GLY A 50 3.26 -3.66 0.66
N CYS A 51 2.42 -4.58 1.17
CA CYS A 51 1.04 -4.33 1.57
C CYS A 51 0.88 -3.27 2.67
N GLY A 52 1.97 -2.85 3.32
CA GLY A 52 1.96 -1.87 4.39
C GLY A 52 1.05 -2.32 5.53
N TYR A 53 -0.07 -1.61 5.71
CA TYR A 53 -1.06 -1.91 6.75
C TYR A 53 -2.07 -2.99 6.35
N GLY A 54 -2.06 -3.47 5.11
CA GLY A 54 -2.78 -4.68 4.67
C GLY A 54 -4.28 -4.50 4.45
N TRP A 55 -4.72 -3.27 4.18
CA TRP A 55 -6.13 -2.93 3.96
C TRP A 55 -6.51 -2.95 2.47
#